data_AF-A0A7C3UUL4-F1
#
_entry.id   AF-A0A7C3UUL4-F1
#
_cell.length_a   1.000
_cell.length_b   1.000
_cell.length_c   1.000
_cell.angle_alpha   90.00
_cell.angle_beta   90.00
_cell.angle_gamma   90.00
#
_symmetry.space_group_name_H-M   'P 1'
#
loop_
_entity.id
_entity.type
_entity.pdbx_description
1 polymer ?
#
loop_
_entity_poly.entity_id
_entity_poly.type
_entity_poly.pdbx_seq_one_letter_code
_entity_poly.pdbx_strand_id
1 'polypeptide(L)'
;FKSHASEVNERNLVGIESPLGPVLVTQITGFLARRIVCWTKPGDVLEQGQLFGLIKFGSCTELVLPRHILLTVQRGQKVKGGITVVGRIPDAV
;
A
#
# COMPACT_ATOMS: atom_id res chain seq x y z
N PHE A 1 -24.49 4.80 7.24
CA PHE A 1 -23.69 3.96 6.34
C PHE A 1 -24.36 3.95 4.97
N LYS A 2 -23.89 4.77 4.01
CA LYS A 2 -24.47 4.82 2.64
C LYS A 2 -23.82 3.73 1.78
N SER A 3 -24.66 2.91 1.15
CA SER A 3 -24.37 1.66 0.44
C SER A 3 -23.72 1.80 -0.95
N HIS A 4 -23.17 2.97 -1.32
CA HIS A 4 -22.77 3.25 -2.71
C HIS A 4 -21.27 3.52 -2.90
N ALA A 5 -20.44 3.33 -1.88
CA ALA A 5 -19.00 3.65 -1.95
C ALA A 5 -18.15 2.60 -2.70
N SER A 6 -18.67 1.37 -2.88
CA SER A 6 -17.87 0.28 -3.45
C SER A 6 -17.87 0.26 -4.99
N GLU A 7 -18.85 0.89 -5.66
CA GLU A 7 -19.02 0.80 -7.12
C GLU A 7 -18.30 1.90 -7.92
N VAL A 8 -17.79 2.95 -7.27
CA VAL A 8 -17.25 4.15 -7.97
C VAL A 8 -15.80 4.49 -7.58
N ASN A 9 -15.23 3.83 -6.56
CA ASN A 9 -13.88 4.12 -6.12
C ASN A 9 -12.87 3.37 -7.00
N GLU A 10 -11.98 4.13 -7.65
CA GLU A 10 -10.88 3.59 -8.44
C GLU A 10 -9.92 2.85 -7.50
N ARG A 11 -9.48 1.67 -7.94
CA ARG A 11 -8.50 0.84 -7.23
C ARG A 11 -7.33 0.56 -8.15
N ASN A 12 -6.13 0.72 -7.63
CA ASN A 12 -4.90 0.32 -8.30
C ASN A 12 -4.17 -0.68 -7.41
N LEU A 13 -3.85 -1.84 -7.96
CA LEU A 13 -3.19 -2.93 -7.26
C LEU A 13 -1.78 -3.07 -7.83
N VAL A 14 -0.77 -2.96 -6.96
CA VAL A 14 0.63 -3.12 -7.33
C VAL A 14 1.22 -4.26 -6.51
N GLY A 15 1.51 -5.37 -7.19
CA GLY A 15 2.27 -6.47 -6.63
C GLY A 15 3.77 -6.17 -6.72
N ILE A 16 4.46 -6.30 -5.59
CA ILE A 16 5.90 -6.05 -5.46
C ILE A 16 6.54 -7.34 -4.99
N GLU A 17 7.41 -7.89 -5.82
CA GLU A 17 8.32 -8.96 -5.40
C GLU A 17 9.46 -8.36 -4.61
N SER A 18 9.75 -8.93 -3.44
CA SER A 18 10.84 -8.47 -2.59
C SER A 18 11.56 -9.66 -1.95
N PRO A 19 12.79 -9.48 -1.46
CA PRO A 19 13.47 -10.49 -0.64
C PRO A 19 12.68 -10.92 0.60
N LEU A 20 11.70 -10.11 1.04
CA LEU A 20 10.83 -10.40 2.17
C LEU A 20 9.61 -11.25 1.79
N GLY A 21 9.48 -11.61 0.51
CA GLY A 21 8.29 -12.20 -0.09
C GLY A 21 7.42 -11.18 -0.83
N PRO A 22 6.30 -11.64 -1.43
CA PRO A 22 5.42 -10.80 -2.21
C PRO A 22 4.62 -9.86 -1.31
N VAL A 23 4.59 -8.58 -1.66
CA VAL A 23 3.78 -7.55 -1.01
C VAL A 23 2.78 -7.02 -2.03
N LEU A 24 1.52 -6.90 -1.63
CA LEU A 24 0.49 -6.25 -2.46
C LEU A 24 0.14 -4.90 -1.84
N VAL A 25 0.24 -3.85 -2.65
CA VAL A 25 -0.19 -2.51 -2.28
C VAL A 25 -1.45 -2.16 -3.06
N THR A 26 -2.54 -1.90 -2.35
CA THR A 26 -3.79 -1.45 -2.97
C THR A 26 -3.99 0.02 -2.65
N GLN A 27 -3.99 0.85 -3.69
CA GLN A 27 -4.39 2.25 -3.60
C GLN A 27 -5.88 2.34 -3.89
N ILE A 28 -6.64 2.94 -2.99
CA ILE A 28 -8.09 3.05 -3.10
C ILE A 28 -8.44 4.52 -3.04
N THR A 29 -9.14 5.05 -4.05
CA THR A 29 -9.56 6.45 -3.98
C THR A 29 -10.72 6.67 -3.02
N GLY A 30 -10.86 7.92 -2.55
CA GLY A 30 -11.92 8.31 -1.63
C GLY A 30 -13.14 8.78 -2.40
N PHE A 31 -14.17 9.23 -1.70
CA PHE A 31 -15.38 9.74 -2.37
C PHE A 31 -15.13 11.00 -3.21
N LEU A 32 -14.23 11.88 -2.76
CA LEU A 32 -13.87 13.12 -3.45
C LEU A 32 -12.71 12.92 -4.44
N ALA A 33 -11.75 12.08 -4.07
CA ALA A 33 -10.61 11.70 -4.88
C ALA A 33 -11.05 10.71 -5.96
N ARG A 34 -10.85 11.01 -7.24
CA ARG A 34 -11.29 10.13 -8.35
C ARG A 34 -10.18 9.75 -9.31
N ARG A 35 -8.92 9.90 -8.91
CA ARG A 35 -7.80 9.60 -9.79
C ARG A 35 -6.61 9.05 -9.04
N ILE A 36 -6.21 7.86 -9.46
CA ILE A 36 -4.90 7.28 -9.15
C ILE A 36 -3.98 7.56 -10.32
N VAL A 37 -2.73 7.91 -10.01
CA VAL A 37 -1.65 7.95 -10.99
C VAL A 37 -0.64 6.91 -10.54
N CYS A 38 -0.46 5.85 -11.32
CA CYS A 38 0.61 4.89 -11.14
C CYS A 38 1.68 5.19 -12.20
N TRP A 39 2.92 5.41 -11.76
CA TRP A 39 4.04 5.69 -12.67
C TRP A 39 4.78 4.42 -13.07
N THR A 40 4.59 3.34 -12.33
CA THR A 40 5.30 2.07 -12.50
C THR A 40 4.55 1.11 -13.38
N LYS A 41 5.31 0.25 -14.06
CA LYS A 41 4.81 -0.80 -14.95
C LYS A 41 5.29 -2.17 -14.46
N PRO A 42 4.61 -3.25 -14.86
CA PRO A 42 5.10 -4.60 -14.60
C PRO A 42 6.54 -4.78 -15.12
N GLY A 43 7.42 -5.30 -14.27
CA GLY A 43 8.84 -5.49 -14.56
C GLY A 43 9.76 -4.34 -14.14
N ASP A 44 9.22 -3.19 -13.72
CA ASP A 44 10.04 -2.11 -13.18
C ASP A 44 10.66 -2.50 -11.82
N VAL A 45 11.92 -2.13 -11.61
CA VAL A 45 12.59 -2.26 -10.32
C VAL A 45 12.39 -0.99 -9.51
N LEU A 46 12.01 -1.14 -8.24
CA LEU A 46 11.78 -0.02 -7.32
C LEU A 46 12.78 -0.03 -6.19
N GLU A 47 13.31 1.14 -5.87
CA GLU A 47 14.14 1.35 -4.69
C GLU A 47 13.28 1.58 -3.44
N GLN A 48 13.83 1.25 -2.27
CA GLN A 48 13.15 1.51 -1.01
C GLN A 48 12.87 3.01 -0.84
N GLY A 49 11.61 3.36 -0.59
CA GLY A 49 11.18 4.75 -0.42
C GLY A 49 10.90 5.49 -1.74
N GLN A 50 11.13 4.86 -2.89
CA GLN A 50 10.75 5.42 -4.18
C GLN A 50 9.23 5.59 -4.28
N LEU A 51 8.81 6.73 -4.82
CA LEU A 51 7.39 6.99 -5.10
C LEU A 51 6.99 6.26 -6.39
N PHE A 52 6.02 5.34 -6.28
CA PHE A 52 5.51 4.57 -7.42
C PHE A 52 4.12 5.03 -7.91
N GLY A 53 3.41 5.82 -7.10
CA GLY A 53 2.12 6.38 -7.48
C GLY A 53 1.61 7.46 -6.53
N LEU A 54 0.50 8.05 -6.92
CA LEU A 54 -0.18 9.14 -6.22
C LEU A 54 -1.70 8.95 -6.26
N ILE A 55 -2.33 9.02 -5.10
CA ILE A 55 -3.78 9.15 -4.97
C ILE A 55 -4.08 10.65 -4.88
N LYS A 56 -4.70 11.23 -5.92
CA LYS A 56 -5.02 12.66 -5.92
C LYS A 56 -6.06 12.97 -4.83
N PHE A 57 -5.80 13.97 -3.99
CA PHE A 57 -6.63 14.34 -2.82
C PHE A 57 -6.71 13.31 -1.69
N GLY A 58 -5.83 12.30 -1.69
CA GLY A 58 -5.69 11.34 -0.60
C GLY A 58 -6.89 10.41 -0.44
N SER A 59 -6.66 9.27 0.20
CA SER A 59 -7.70 8.31 0.57
C SER A 59 -7.12 7.24 1.49
N CYS A 60 -6.94 6.02 1.00
CA CYS A 60 -6.50 4.87 1.77
C CYS A 60 -5.51 4.05 0.93
N THR A 61 -4.48 3.54 1.60
CA THR A 61 -3.58 2.54 1.06
C THR A 61 -3.66 1.32 1.96
N GLU A 62 -3.94 0.17 1.36
CA GLU A 62 -3.92 -1.12 2.04
C GLU A 62 -2.64 -1.88 1.67
N LEU A 63 -2.07 -2.57 2.66
CA LEU A 63 -0.91 -3.43 2.49
C LEU A 63 -1.30 -4.85 2.84
N VAL A 64 -1.10 -5.77 1.91
CA VAL A 64 -1.18 -7.20 2.18
C VAL A 64 0.24 -7.73 2.25
N LEU A 65 0.58 -8.29 3.41
CA LEU A 65 1.91 -8.76 3.76
C LEU A 65 1.90 -10.29 3.93
N PRO A 66 3.03 -10.97 3.68
CA PRO A 66 3.19 -12.37 4.02
C PRO A 66 2.90 -12.65 5.49
N ARG A 67 2.29 -13.81 5.78
CA ARG A 67 1.84 -14.18 7.14
C ARG A 67 2.96 -14.29 8.18
N HIS A 68 4.20 -14.49 7.75
CA HIS A 68 5.35 -14.61 8.65
C HIS A 68 5.87 -13.25 9.12
N ILE A 69 5.43 -12.12 8.55
CA ILE A 69 5.87 -10.80 8.96
C ILE A 69 5.23 -10.42 10.31
N LEU A 70 6.06 -10.00 11.25
CA LEU A 70 5.64 -9.43 12.52
C LEU A 70 5.32 -7.95 12.35
N LEU A 71 4.06 -7.57 12.60
CA LEU A 71 3.64 -6.16 12.54
C LEU A 71 4.27 -5.35 13.67
N THR A 72 4.82 -4.19 13.32
CA THR A 72 5.44 -3.25 14.27
C THR A 72 4.59 -2.02 14.53
N VAL A 73 3.39 -1.96 13.94
CA VAL A 73 2.43 -0.87 14.09
C VAL A 73 1.17 -1.35 14.79
N GLN A 74 0.51 -0.43 15.48
CA GLN A 74 -0.75 -0.69 16.18
C GLN A 74 -1.92 0.08 15.57
N ARG A 75 -3.14 -0.39 15.82
CA ARG A 75 -4.35 0.28 15.34
C ARG A 75 -4.41 1.72 15.87
N GLY A 76 -4.66 2.67 14.97
CA GLY A 76 -4.73 4.10 15.30
C GLY A 76 -3.38 4.82 15.33
N GLN A 77 -2.26 4.10 15.17
CA GLN A 77 -0.95 4.72 15.05
C GLN A 77 -0.85 5.55 13.77
N LYS A 78 -0.31 6.76 13.89
CA LYS A 78 0.02 7.58 12.72
C LYS A 78 1.25 7.00 12.04
N VAL A 79 1.14 6.73 10.75
CA VAL A 79 2.23 6.22 9.90
C VAL A 79 2.56 7.23 8.81
N LYS A 80 3.81 7.21 8.34
CA LYS A 80 4.27 8.00 7.21
C LYS A 80 4.89 7.09 6.17
N GLY A 81 4.38 7.15 4.94
CA GLY A 81 4.88 6.36 3.81
C GLY A 81 6.37 6.58 3.57
N GLY A 82 7.09 5.51 3.26
CA GLY A 82 8.55 5.53 3.06
C GLY A 82 9.38 5.73 4.34
N ILE A 83 8.76 5.87 5.52
CA ILE A 83 9.47 6.17 6.77
C ILE A 83 9.07 5.19 7.89
N THR A 84 7.78 5.01 8.13
CA THR A 84 7.32 4.15 9.22
C THR A 84 7.45 2.67 8.84
N VAL A 85 8.21 1.92 9.64
CA VAL A 85 8.29 0.46 9.53
C VAL A 85 6.96 -0.14 10.00
N VAL A 86 6.26 -0.85 9.10
CA VAL A 86 4.96 -1.49 9.38
C VAL A 86 5.10 -2.95 9.82
N GLY A 87 6.18 -3.60 9.45
CA GLY A 87 6.48 -4.96 9.88
C GLY A 87 7.94 -5.33 9.66
N ARG A 88 8.35 -6.42 10.31
CA ARG A 88 9.70 -7.00 10.24
C ARG A 88 9.59 -8.50 10.01
N ILE A 89 10.59 -9.06 9.35
CA ILE A 89 10.77 -10.51 9.35
C ILE A 89 11.27 -10.92 10.73
N PRO A 90 10.72 -11.98 11.35
CA PRO A 90 11.34 -12.59 12.51
C PRO A 90 12.74 -13.06 12.13
N ASP A 91 13.76 -12.66 12.89
CA ASP A 91 15.11 -13.19 12.68
C ASP A 91 15.06 -14.72 12.74
N ALA A 92 15.75 -15.36 11.79
CA ALA A 92 15.96 -16.80 11.88
C ALA A 92 16.79 -17.06 13.15
N VAL A 93 16.16 -17.65 14.16
CA VAL A 93 16.86 -18.23 15.31
C VAL A 93 17.65 -19.44 14.83
#